data_AF-L8DNQ2-F1
#
_entry.id   AF-L8DNQ2-F1
#
_cell.length_a   1.000
_cell.length_b   1.000
_cell.length_c   1.000
_cell.angle_alpha   90.00
_cell.angle_beta   90.00
_cell.angle_gamma   90.00
#
_symmetry.space_group_name_H-M   'P 1'
#
loop_
_entity.id
_entity.type
_entity.pdbx_description
1 polymer ?
#
loop_
_entity_poly.entity_id
_entity_poly.type
_entity_poly.pdbx_seq_one_letter_code
_entity_poly.pdbx_strand_id
1 'polypeptide(L)'
;MTPTRAATPTQTWLNAANFLPPVTGAAATAERLLLLLHYGINWDTGWVGRRRELYWDHHLPDRVRVATYTGGADLDRWWSTVATDLESAPSTKEQRLELSVLLREDSIPVLTLLRENTTALVLRTRIVAEAVQALRSTTKAATSPRRQK
;
A
#
# COMPACT_ATOMS: atom_id res chain seq x y z
N MET A 1 -20.46 -18.44 17.96
CA MET A 1 -19.38 -18.65 16.96
C MET A 1 -19.23 -17.38 16.16
N THR A 2 -18.25 -16.54 16.51
CA THR A 2 -17.90 -15.36 15.70
C THR A 2 -17.22 -15.88 14.43
N PRO A 3 -17.70 -15.55 13.22
CA PRO A 3 -17.00 -15.93 12.01
C PRO A 3 -15.60 -15.32 12.05
N THR A 4 -14.56 -16.15 11.89
CA THR A 4 -13.19 -15.69 11.70
C THR A 4 -13.19 -14.71 10.52
N ARG A 5 -13.07 -13.42 10.80
CA ARG A 5 -13.07 -12.38 9.77
C ARG A 5 -11.91 -12.71 8.82
N ALA A 6 -12.22 -12.95 7.55
CA ALA A 6 -11.20 -13.19 6.54
C ALA A 6 -10.16 -12.07 6.58
N ALA A 7 -8.87 -12.43 6.47
CA ALA A 7 -7.80 -11.45 6.46
C ALA A 7 -8.03 -10.42 5.35
N THR A 8 -7.89 -9.15 5.69
CA THR A 8 -7.99 -8.07 4.69
C THR A 8 -6.82 -8.15 3.71
N PRO A 9 -6.97 -7.66 2.46
CA PRO A 9 -5.89 -7.62 1.49
C PRO A 9 -4.56 -7.08 2.04
N THR A 10 -4.59 -5.95 2.76
CA THR A 10 -3.34 -5.42 3.34
C THR A 10 -2.78 -6.29 4.46
N GLN A 11 -3.63 -6.97 5.24
CA GLN A 11 -3.16 -7.93 6.24
C GLN A 11 -2.45 -9.12 5.57
N THR A 12 -2.99 -9.62 4.45
CA THR A 12 -2.31 -10.68 3.68
C THR A 12 -0.93 -10.24 3.20
N TRP A 13 -0.78 -8.98 2.74
CA TRP A 13 0.52 -8.45 2.33
C TRP A 13 1.48 -8.25 3.52
N LEU A 14 0.99 -7.68 4.62
CA LEU A 14 1.77 -7.50 5.85
C LEU A 14 2.25 -8.83 6.44
N ASN A 15 1.46 -9.88 6.34
CA ASN A 15 1.85 -11.21 6.79
C ASN A 15 3.06 -11.77 6.02
N ALA A 16 3.31 -11.34 4.78
CA ALA A 16 4.53 -11.72 4.05
C ALA A 16 5.80 -11.09 4.67
N ALA A 17 5.64 -9.98 5.40
CA ALA A 17 6.70 -9.28 6.11
C ALA A 17 6.52 -9.35 7.64
N ASN A 18 6.11 -10.51 8.17
CA ASN A 18 5.85 -10.71 9.60
C ASN A 18 7.08 -10.51 10.53
N PHE A 19 8.28 -10.35 9.96
CA PHE A 19 9.50 -9.97 10.67
C PHE A 19 9.57 -8.48 11.01
N LEU A 20 8.73 -7.63 10.39
CA LEU A 20 8.61 -6.23 10.76
C LEU A 20 7.82 -6.11 12.08
N PRO A 21 8.24 -5.24 13.01
CA PRO A 21 7.44 -4.93 14.18
C PRO A 21 6.05 -4.43 13.77
N PRO A 22 4.98 -4.88 14.44
CA PRO A 22 3.63 -4.42 14.14
C PRO A 22 3.50 -2.94 14.48
N VAL A 23 2.76 -2.22 13.64
CA VAL A 23 2.35 -0.84 13.90
C VAL A 23 0.87 -0.82 14.28
N THR A 24 0.46 0.14 15.11
CA THR A 24 -0.91 0.27 15.62
C THR A 24 -1.44 1.69 15.44
N GLY A 25 -2.74 1.88 15.62
CA GLY A 25 -3.41 3.18 15.52
C GLY A 25 -3.22 3.84 14.15
N ALA A 26 -3.04 5.16 14.14
CA ALA A 26 -2.92 5.95 12.92
C ALA A 26 -1.76 5.50 12.01
N ALA A 27 -0.67 4.97 12.57
CA ALA A 27 0.45 4.44 11.79
C ALA A 27 0.06 3.18 11.01
N ALA A 28 -0.77 2.31 11.59
CA ALA A 28 -1.30 1.14 10.89
C ALA A 28 -2.21 1.56 9.73
N THR A 29 -3.06 2.56 9.93
CA THR A 29 -3.91 3.11 8.86
C THR A 29 -3.06 3.69 7.72
N ALA A 30 -2.05 4.50 8.05
CA ALA A 30 -1.13 5.06 7.06
C ALA A 30 -0.41 3.97 6.26
N GLU A 31 0.15 2.95 6.93
CA GLU A 31 0.83 1.83 6.28
C GLU A 31 -0.09 1.09 5.30
N ARG A 32 -1.34 0.83 5.71
CA ARG A 32 -2.32 0.12 4.90
C ARG A 32 -2.81 0.94 3.71
N LEU A 33 -2.98 2.25 3.86
CA LEU A 33 -3.30 3.16 2.75
C LEU A 33 -2.16 3.17 1.71
N LEU A 34 -0.90 3.25 2.14
CA LEU A 34 0.24 3.21 1.21
C LEU A 34 0.36 1.86 0.47
N LEU A 35 0.03 0.75 1.14
CA LEU A 35 -0.04 -0.55 0.47
C LEU A 35 -1.14 -0.60 -0.59
N LEU A 36 -2.32 -0.07 -0.29
CA LEU A 36 -3.42 0.01 -1.27
C LEU A 36 -3.06 0.90 -2.46
N LEU A 37 -2.31 1.99 -2.25
CA LEU A 37 -1.75 2.78 -3.35
C LEU A 37 -0.77 1.94 -4.18
N HIS A 38 0.23 1.34 -3.55
CA HIS A 38 1.27 0.59 -4.25
C HIS A 38 0.69 -0.55 -5.13
N TYR A 39 -0.25 -1.31 -4.58
CA TYR A 39 -0.88 -2.43 -5.29
C TYR A 39 -2.03 -2.02 -6.22
N GLY A 40 -2.49 -0.77 -6.14
CA GLY A 40 -3.48 -0.21 -7.05
C GLY A 40 -2.87 0.43 -8.30
N ILE A 41 -1.55 0.66 -8.33
CA ILE A 41 -0.84 1.25 -9.48
C ILE A 41 -0.90 0.33 -10.71
N ASN A 42 -1.20 0.92 -11.85
CA ASN A 42 -1.04 0.27 -13.15
C ASN A 42 0.45 0.20 -13.56
N TRP A 43 1.12 -0.85 -13.09
CA TRP A 43 2.55 -1.06 -13.35
C TRP A 43 2.88 -1.36 -14.82
N ASP A 44 1.95 -1.90 -15.60
CA ASP A 44 2.23 -2.40 -16.95
C ASP A 44 2.11 -1.31 -18.02
N THR A 45 1.10 -0.44 -17.89
CA THR A 45 0.79 0.56 -18.92
C THR A 45 0.72 2.00 -18.38
N GLY A 46 0.71 2.18 -17.06
CA GLY A 46 0.68 3.49 -16.41
C GLY A 46 2.02 4.22 -16.44
N TRP A 47 2.00 5.54 -16.19
CA TRP A 47 3.22 6.35 -16.23
C TRP A 47 4.21 5.98 -15.12
N VAL A 48 3.71 5.57 -13.94
CA VAL A 48 4.55 5.10 -12.82
C VAL A 48 5.33 3.86 -13.23
N GLY A 49 4.68 2.95 -13.96
CA GLY A 49 5.29 1.74 -14.51
C GLY A 49 6.43 2.01 -15.51
N ARG A 50 6.41 3.15 -16.20
CA ARG A 50 7.49 3.58 -17.11
C ARG A 50 8.67 4.24 -16.41
N ARG A 51 8.54 4.58 -15.12
CA ARG A 51 9.55 5.27 -14.29
C ARG A 51 9.77 4.55 -12.96
N ARG A 52 9.81 3.22 -13.02
CA ARG A 52 9.89 2.34 -11.83
C ARG A 52 11.12 2.64 -10.98
N GLU A 53 12.22 3.02 -11.61
CA GLU A 53 13.50 3.39 -10.99
C GLU A 53 13.39 4.62 -10.09
N LEU A 54 12.45 5.52 -10.35
CA LEU A 54 12.22 6.72 -9.55
C LEU A 54 11.06 6.55 -8.55
N TYR A 55 10.37 5.42 -8.56
CA TYR A 55 9.11 5.26 -7.84
C TYR A 55 9.30 5.39 -6.32
N TRP A 56 10.22 4.61 -5.76
CA TRP A 56 10.41 4.57 -4.32
C TRP A 56 11.07 5.83 -3.76
N ASP A 57 11.97 6.43 -4.54
CA ASP A 57 12.82 7.51 -4.06
C ASP A 57 12.23 8.90 -4.35
N HIS A 58 11.34 9.01 -5.34
CA HIS A 58 10.73 10.28 -5.74
C HIS A 58 9.20 10.19 -5.85
N HIS A 59 8.68 9.35 -6.76
CA HIS A 59 7.26 9.46 -7.14
C HIS A 59 6.29 9.15 -6.00
N LEU A 60 6.50 8.08 -5.24
CA LEU A 60 5.65 7.78 -4.09
C LEU A 60 5.79 8.82 -2.97
N PRO A 61 6.99 9.08 -2.41
CA PRO A 61 7.12 9.99 -1.27
C PRO A 61 6.68 11.42 -1.60
N ASP A 62 7.01 11.96 -2.78
CA ASP A 62 6.63 13.32 -3.14
C ASP A 62 5.12 13.47 -3.26
N ARG A 63 4.44 12.54 -3.95
CA ARG A 63 2.99 12.61 -4.16
C ARG A 63 2.22 12.40 -2.87
N VAL A 64 2.65 11.47 -2.02
CA VAL A 64 2.08 11.26 -0.69
C VAL A 64 2.18 12.55 0.13
N ARG A 65 3.36 13.16 0.19
CA ARG A 65 3.62 14.35 0.99
C ARG A 65 2.85 15.57 0.46
N VAL A 66 2.92 15.82 -0.85
CA VAL A 66 2.20 16.93 -1.50
C VAL A 66 0.69 16.83 -1.28
N ALA A 67 0.12 15.62 -1.41
CA ALA A 67 -1.30 15.41 -1.16
C ALA A 67 -1.71 15.75 0.28
N THR A 68 -0.81 15.65 1.27
CA THR A 68 -1.13 16.08 2.66
C THR A 68 -1.25 17.59 2.81
N TYR A 69 -0.73 18.39 1.87
CA TYR A 69 -0.86 19.85 1.87
C TYR A 69 -2.05 20.32 1.05
N THR A 70 -2.35 19.65 -0.07
CA THR A 70 -3.45 20.03 -0.98
C THR A 70 -4.79 19.41 -0.60
N GLY A 71 -4.77 18.25 0.07
CA GLY A 71 -5.95 17.50 0.51
C GLY A 71 -6.60 18.03 1.80
N GLY A 72 -6.00 19.02 2.47
CA GLY A 72 -6.51 19.54 3.74
C GLY A 72 -6.40 18.51 4.88
N ALA A 73 -7.38 18.51 5.79
CA ALA A 73 -7.44 17.64 6.97
C ALA A 73 -8.35 16.41 6.78
N ASP A 74 -8.61 16.02 5.53
CA ASP A 74 -9.57 14.95 5.17
C ASP A 74 -8.87 13.80 4.40
N LEU A 75 -9.02 12.58 4.90
CA LEU A 75 -8.47 11.37 4.28
C LEU A 75 -9.12 11.04 2.92
N ASP A 76 -10.42 11.28 2.76
CA ASP A 76 -11.11 11.01 1.48
C ASP A 76 -10.51 11.90 0.37
N ARG A 77 -10.28 13.19 0.67
CA ARG A 77 -9.66 14.14 -0.25
C ARG A 77 -8.18 13.87 -0.47
N TRP A 78 -7.42 13.55 0.58
CA TRP A 78 -6.01 13.14 0.45
C TRP A 78 -5.87 11.93 -0.48
N TRP A 79 -6.66 10.87 -0.22
CA TRP A 79 -6.65 9.65 -1.02
C TRP A 79 -6.97 9.95 -2.48
N SER A 80 -8.06 10.68 -2.74
CA SER A 80 -8.48 11.01 -4.10
C SER A 80 -7.40 11.76 -4.87
N THR A 81 -6.69 12.66 -4.19
CA THR A 81 -5.58 13.44 -4.79
C THR A 81 -4.41 12.53 -5.15
N VAL A 82 -3.85 11.79 -4.18
CA VAL A 82 -2.66 10.96 -4.41
C VAL A 82 -2.93 9.77 -5.34
N ALA A 83 -4.13 9.18 -5.26
CA ALA A 83 -4.52 8.06 -6.11
C ALA A 83 -4.67 8.49 -7.58
N THR A 84 -5.27 9.66 -7.83
CA THR A 84 -5.35 10.24 -9.18
C THR A 84 -3.96 10.51 -9.74
N ASP A 85 -3.11 11.15 -8.94
CA ASP A 85 -1.74 11.49 -9.31
C ASP A 85 -0.90 10.26 -9.70
N LEU A 86 -1.07 9.14 -8.98
CA LEU A 86 -0.34 7.89 -9.20
C LEU A 86 -1.03 6.92 -10.18
N GLU A 87 -2.18 7.30 -10.76
CA GLU A 87 -3.04 6.38 -11.54
C GLU A 87 -3.31 5.06 -10.79
N SER A 88 -3.60 5.17 -9.49
CA SER A 88 -3.82 4.04 -8.59
C SER A 88 -5.29 3.87 -8.25
N ALA A 89 -5.79 2.64 -8.31
CA ALA A 89 -7.13 2.31 -7.83
C ALA A 89 -7.20 0.89 -7.25
N PRO A 90 -8.00 0.66 -6.18
CA PRO A 90 -8.22 -0.68 -5.64
C PRO A 90 -8.88 -1.60 -6.69
N SER A 91 -8.16 -2.64 -7.10
CA SER A 91 -8.55 -3.49 -8.22
C SER A 91 -9.64 -4.50 -7.84
N THR A 92 -9.68 -4.96 -6.58
CA THR A 92 -10.65 -5.97 -6.11
C THR A 92 -11.74 -5.40 -5.22
N LYS A 93 -12.84 -6.15 -5.04
CA LYS A 93 -13.94 -5.76 -4.14
C LYS A 93 -13.46 -5.64 -2.69
N GLU A 94 -12.58 -6.53 -2.27
CA GLU A 94 -12.02 -6.60 -0.92
C GLU A 94 -11.13 -5.39 -0.65
N GLN A 95 -10.32 -4.96 -1.63
CA GLN A 95 -9.51 -3.75 -1.52
C GLN A 95 -10.39 -2.50 -1.43
N ARG A 96 -11.48 -2.42 -2.22
CA ARG A 96 -12.45 -1.31 -2.14
C ARG A 96 -13.15 -1.26 -0.78
N LEU A 97 -13.57 -2.41 -0.26
CA LEU A 97 -14.20 -2.50 1.05
C LEU A 97 -13.21 -2.06 2.15
N GLU A 98 -11.99 -2.58 2.12
CA GLU A 98 -10.96 -2.22 3.08
C GLU A 98 -10.64 -0.72 3.05
N LEU A 99 -10.46 -0.14 1.85
CA LEU A 99 -10.25 1.28 1.69
C LEU A 99 -11.39 2.09 2.30
N SER A 100 -12.65 1.69 2.04
CA SER A 100 -13.82 2.40 2.57
C SER A 100 -13.85 2.45 4.10
N VAL A 101 -13.28 1.44 4.78
CA VAL A 101 -13.13 1.41 6.24
C VAL A 101 -12.00 2.33 6.69
N LEU A 102 -10.82 2.23 6.06
CA LEU A 102 -9.64 3.05 6.42
C LEU A 102 -9.89 4.56 6.25
N LEU A 103 -10.70 4.95 5.28
CA LEU A 103 -11.08 6.35 5.05
C LEU A 103 -12.02 6.93 6.13
N ARG A 104 -12.52 6.11 7.07
CA ARG A 104 -13.35 6.56 8.20
C ARG A 104 -12.55 6.78 9.49
N GLU A 105 -11.26 6.47 9.48
CA GLU A 105 -10.37 6.70 10.62
C GLU A 105 -10.16 8.20 10.87
N ASP A 106 -9.67 8.55 12.06
CA ASP A 106 -9.35 9.95 12.38
C ASP A 106 -8.27 10.48 11.43
N SER A 107 -8.64 11.49 10.64
CA SER A 107 -7.83 11.95 9.51
C SER A 107 -6.58 12.69 9.96
N ILE A 108 -6.68 13.53 10.98
CA ILE A 108 -5.57 14.39 11.43
C ILE A 108 -4.32 13.58 11.82
N PRO A 109 -4.39 12.58 12.72
CA PRO A 109 -3.20 11.82 13.12
C PRO A 109 -2.61 11.00 11.96
N VAL A 110 -3.45 10.46 11.08
CA VAL A 110 -2.99 9.69 9.91
C VAL A 110 -2.26 10.60 8.92
N LEU A 111 -2.84 11.75 8.58
CA LEU A 111 -2.26 12.71 7.64
C LEU A 111 -0.97 13.35 8.19
N THR A 112 -0.91 13.58 9.51
CA THR A 112 0.30 14.07 10.18
C THR A 112 1.45 13.07 10.00
N LEU A 113 1.20 11.78 10.24
CA LEU A 113 2.21 10.74 10.03
C LEU A 113 2.63 10.62 8.55
N LEU A 114 1.67 10.67 7.62
CA LEU A 114 1.96 10.63 6.18
C LEU A 114 2.82 11.81 5.73
N ARG A 115 2.73 12.97 6.40
CA ARG A 115 3.52 14.18 6.12
C ARG A 115 4.89 14.16 6.76
N GLU A 116 4.97 13.79 8.03
CA GLU A 116 6.18 13.93 8.85
C GLU A 116 7.09 12.71 8.73
N ASN A 117 6.50 11.51 8.61
CA ASN A 117 7.20 10.24 8.59
C ASN A 117 7.17 9.56 7.21
N THR A 118 6.95 10.33 6.14
CA THR A 118 6.79 9.81 4.76
C THR A 118 7.88 8.81 4.38
N THR A 119 9.16 9.18 4.59
CA THR A 119 10.31 8.34 4.23
C THR A 119 10.28 6.99 4.94
N ALA A 120 9.98 6.97 6.25
CA ALA A 120 9.93 5.74 7.03
C ALA A 120 8.75 4.85 6.60
N LEU A 121 7.59 5.45 6.34
CA LEU A 121 6.40 4.74 5.87
C LEU A 121 6.62 4.14 4.47
N VAL A 122 7.21 4.90 3.54
CA VAL A 122 7.56 4.43 2.19
C VAL A 122 8.57 3.28 2.24
N LEU A 123 9.60 3.38 3.09
CA LEU A 123 10.56 2.29 3.28
C LEU A 123 9.87 1.02 3.77
N ARG A 124 8.97 1.11 4.75
CA ARG A 124 8.18 -0.04 5.21
C ARG A 124 7.31 -0.62 4.09
N THR A 125 6.61 0.21 3.33
CA THR A 125 5.82 -0.24 2.18
C THR A 125 6.68 -0.98 1.15
N ARG A 126 7.90 -0.49 0.88
CA ARG A 126 8.85 -1.15 -0.01
C ARG A 126 9.29 -2.52 0.52
N ILE A 127 9.66 -2.62 1.80
CA ILE A 127 10.05 -3.89 2.43
C ILE A 127 8.90 -4.91 2.34
N VAL A 128 7.65 -4.48 2.59
CA VAL A 128 6.47 -5.34 2.45
C VAL A 128 6.27 -5.79 1.00
N ALA A 129 6.41 -4.88 0.03
CA ALA A 129 6.28 -5.21 -1.39
C ALA A 129 7.34 -6.22 -1.86
N GLU A 130 8.59 -6.04 -1.44
CA GLU A 130 9.70 -6.96 -1.71
C GLU A 130 9.43 -8.35 -1.10
N ALA A 131 8.96 -8.41 0.15
CA ALA A 131 8.60 -9.67 0.80
C ALA A 131 7.45 -10.40 0.11
N VAL A 132 6.39 -9.68 -0.31
CA VAL A 132 5.29 -10.26 -1.09
C VAL A 132 5.77 -10.79 -2.45
N GLN A 133 6.65 -10.04 -3.13
CA GLN A 133 7.22 -10.48 -4.40
C GLN A 133 8.09 -11.75 -4.25
N ALA A 134 8.90 -11.83 -3.20
CA ALA A 134 9.68 -13.01 -2.88
C ALA A 134 8.76 -14.23 -2.63
N LEU A 135 7.71 -14.06 -1.82
CA LEU A 135 6.73 -15.12 -1.54
C LEU A 135 6.03 -15.62 -2.81
N ARG A 136 5.56 -14.71 -3.67
CA ARG A 136 4.92 -15.05 -4.96
C ARG A 136 5.86 -15.83 -5.88
N SER A 137 7.13 -15.44 -5.91
CA SER A 137 8.16 -16.09 -6.73
C SER A 137 8.43 -17.52 -6.27
N THR A 138 8.54 -17.73 -4.96
CA THR A 138 8.69 -19.05 -4.34
C THR A 138 7.49 -19.95 -4.62
N THR A 139 6.27 -19.43 -4.45
CA THR A 139 5.04 -20.19 -4.75
C THR A 139 4.96 -20.59 -6.22
N LYS A 140 5.27 -19.67 -7.15
CA LYS A 140 5.28 -19.95 -8.59
C LYS A 140 6.29 -21.05 -8.97
N ALA A 141 7.48 -21.02 -8.35
CA ALA A 141 8.50 -22.05 -8.55
C ALA A 141 8.04 -23.42 -8.02
N ALA A 142 7.38 -23.47 -6.87
CA ALA A 142 6.85 -24.72 -6.30
C ALA A 142 5.72 -25.33 -7.13
N THR A 143 4.86 -24.51 -7.76
CA THR A 143 3.75 -24.97 -8.61
C THR A 143 4.18 -25.38 -10.02
N SER A 144 5.39 -25.01 -10.46
CA SER A 144 5.94 -25.37 -11.78
C SER A 144 7.11 -26.35 -11.65
N PRO A 145 6.89 -27.62 -11.24
CA PRO A 145 7.98 -28.59 -11.17
C PRO A 145 8.57 -28.78 -12.57
N ARG A 146 9.85 -28.43 -12.68
CA ARG A 146 10.70 -28.57 -13.87
C ARG A 146 10.50 -29.98 -14.43
N ARG A 147 9.91 -30.11 -15.63
CA ARG A 147 9.99 -31.35 -16.43
C ARG A 147 11.47 -31.64 -16.68
N GLN A 148 12.08 -32.47 -15.85
CA GLN A 148 13.36 -33.09 -16.17
C GLN A 148 13.10 -34.09 -17.29
N LYS A 149 13.78 -33.87 -18.43
CA LYS A 149 13.93 -34.84 -19.51
C LYS A 149 15.13 -35.72 -19.21
#